data_AF-A0A411YW37-F1
#
_entry.id   AF-A0A411YW37-F1
#
_cell.length_a   1.000
_cell.length_b   1.000
_cell.length_c   1.000
_cell.angle_alpha   90.00
_cell.angle_beta   90.00
_cell.angle_gamma   90.00
#
_symmetry.space_group_name_H-M   'P 1'
#
loop_
_entity.id
_entity.type
_entity.pdbx_description
1 polymer ?
#
loop_
_entity_poly.entity_id
_entity_poly.type
_entity_poly.pdbx_seq_one_letter_code
_entity_poly.pdbx_strand_id
1 'polypeptide(L)'
;GTISGSSVANVVTSGAFTIPMMKRLGYDKNFAGAVEAASSTGGQIMPPVMGAAAFLMVEFIGGGITYWDIAKAAAIPAVLYFAGIWIMTHFEAKRIGLRGLSREEMPETKRVIKQVYLLIPIVVVILLLMSGMSVTKAALWSIVSAIAVGMFNKNTRMGPKLFFEALADGARTALGVAAATAAAGMIVGVVTVTGVGLK
;
A
#
# COMPACT_ATOMS: atom_id res chain seq x y z
N GLY A 1 2.90 -3.41 -2.97
CA GLY A 1 2.90 -1.94 -2.79
C GLY A 1 1.57 -1.32 -2.34
N THR A 2 0.41 -1.94 -2.47
CA THR A 2 -0.87 -1.22 -2.22
C THR A 2 -1.36 -1.26 -0.77
N ILE A 3 -0.62 -1.90 0.14
CA ILE A 3 -1.11 -2.23 1.48
C ILE A 3 -1.06 -1.04 2.44
N SER A 4 0.02 -0.24 2.42
CA SER A 4 0.25 0.82 3.41
C SER A 4 0.06 2.25 2.89
N GLY A 5 -0.05 2.45 1.57
CA GLY A 5 0.01 3.78 0.97
C GLY A 5 1.37 4.50 1.13
N SER A 6 2.37 3.83 1.72
CA SER A 6 3.72 4.36 1.96
C SER A 6 4.77 3.53 1.23
N SER A 7 5.51 4.18 0.33
CA SER A 7 6.57 3.51 -0.44
C SER A 7 7.65 2.91 0.46
N VAL A 8 8.09 3.66 1.48
CA VAL A 8 9.14 3.20 2.40
C VAL A 8 8.67 2.03 3.25
N ALA A 9 7.47 2.12 3.84
CA ALA A 9 6.92 1.05 4.67
C ALA A 9 6.71 -0.24 3.85
N ASN A 10 6.26 -0.12 2.60
CA ASN A 10 6.15 -1.25 1.69
C ASN A 10 7.51 -1.89 1.42
N VAL A 11 8.53 -1.13 1.02
CA VAL A 11 9.86 -1.71 0.71
C VAL A 11 10.46 -2.39 1.94
N VAL A 12 10.30 -1.82 3.14
CA VAL A 12 10.80 -2.43 4.38
C VAL A 12 10.07 -3.74 4.70
N THR A 13 8.78 -3.83 4.42
CA THR A 13 7.95 -5.00 4.76
C THR A 13 7.93 -6.05 3.65
N SER A 14 7.43 -5.71 2.45
CA SER A 14 7.40 -6.65 1.32
C SER A 14 8.79 -6.90 0.75
N GLY A 15 9.64 -5.87 0.64
CA GLY A 15 10.99 -5.99 0.07
C GLY A 15 11.90 -6.96 0.81
N ALA A 16 11.72 -7.12 2.12
CA ALA A 16 12.44 -8.10 2.93
C ALA A 16 12.22 -9.54 2.44
N PHE A 17 11.08 -9.82 1.81
CA PHE A 17 10.75 -11.14 1.27
C PHE A 17 10.87 -11.20 -0.25
N THR A 18 10.43 -10.16 -0.97
CA THR A 18 10.37 -10.16 -2.43
C THR A 18 11.74 -10.03 -3.07
N ILE A 19 12.64 -9.17 -2.55
CA ILE A 19 13.98 -8.98 -3.12
C ILE A 19 14.80 -10.27 -3.04
N PRO A 20 14.91 -10.96 -1.87
CA PRO A 20 15.60 -12.24 -1.82
C PRO A 20 14.96 -13.32 -2.70
N MET A 21 13.63 -13.35 -2.78
CA MET A 21 12.89 -14.30 -3.63
C MET A 21 13.21 -14.09 -5.12
N MET A 22 13.16 -12.84 -5.62
CA MET A 22 13.52 -12.53 -7.01
C MET A 22 14.97 -12.93 -7.32
N LYS A 23 15.90 -12.64 -6.41
CA LYS A 23 17.30 -13.05 -6.56
C LYS A 23 17.46 -14.57 -6.63
N ARG A 24 16.73 -15.32 -5.80
CA ARG A 24 16.73 -16.80 -5.82
C ARG A 24 16.16 -17.38 -7.11
N LEU A 25 15.17 -16.70 -7.70
CA LEU A 25 14.61 -17.10 -8.99
C LEU A 25 15.61 -16.87 -10.13
N GLY A 26 16.51 -15.90 -10.00
CA GLY A 26 17.58 -15.64 -10.98
C GLY A 26 17.59 -14.20 -11.52
N TYR A 27 16.79 -13.29 -10.97
CA TYR A 27 16.88 -11.87 -11.33
C TYR A 27 18.17 -11.23 -10.80
N ASP A 28 18.69 -10.25 -11.54
CA ASP A 28 19.80 -9.43 -11.07
C ASP A 28 19.43 -8.67 -9.78
N LYS A 29 20.41 -8.50 -8.90
CA LYS A 29 20.25 -7.84 -7.59
C LYS A 29 19.72 -6.40 -7.71
N ASN A 30 20.18 -5.65 -8.72
CA ASN A 30 19.79 -4.26 -8.91
C ASN A 30 18.39 -4.20 -9.51
N PHE A 31 18.07 -5.10 -10.44
CA PHE A 31 16.73 -5.20 -11.01
C PHE A 31 15.68 -5.55 -9.96
N ALA A 32 15.97 -6.53 -9.09
CA ALA A 32 15.06 -6.92 -8.00
C ALA A 32 14.78 -5.76 -7.04
N GLY A 33 15.80 -5.00 -6.65
CA GLY A 33 15.63 -3.81 -5.82
C GLY A 33 14.84 -2.70 -6.53
N ALA A 34 15.11 -2.47 -7.81
CA ALA A 34 14.41 -1.46 -8.62
C ALA A 34 12.92 -1.77 -8.80
N VAL A 35 12.58 -3.04 -9.10
CA VAL A 35 11.18 -3.47 -9.26
C VAL A 35 10.41 -3.35 -7.94
N GLU A 36 11.00 -3.76 -6.81
CA GLU A 36 10.36 -3.60 -5.50
C GLU A 36 10.14 -2.11 -5.16
N ALA A 37 11.14 -1.27 -5.39
CA ALA A 37 11.04 0.17 -5.14
C ALA A 37 9.97 0.84 -6.02
N ALA A 38 9.95 0.53 -7.32
CA ALA A 38 8.97 1.06 -8.26
C ALA A 38 7.55 0.58 -7.90
N SER A 39 7.35 -0.73 -7.72
CA SER A 39 6.04 -1.29 -7.39
C SER A 39 5.51 -0.82 -6.03
N SER A 40 6.40 -0.51 -5.08
CA SER A 40 6.05 0.09 -3.79
C SER A 40 5.65 1.55 -3.90
N THR A 41 6.25 2.30 -4.83
CA THR A 41 5.91 3.70 -5.11
C THR A 41 4.52 3.83 -5.73
N GLY A 42 4.15 2.92 -6.65
CA GLY A 42 2.81 2.87 -7.22
C GLY A 42 1.67 2.71 -6.20
N GLY A 43 1.98 2.21 -5.01
CA GLY A 43 1.03 2.12 -3.90
C GLY A 43 0.43 3.46 -3.47
N GLN A 44 1.14 4.57 -3.70
CA GLN A 44 0.68 5.90 -3.34
C GLN A 44 -0.45 6.42 -4.24
N ILE A 45 -0.62 5.86 -5.44
CA ILE A 45 -1.65 6.30 -6.39
C ILE A 45 -2.78 5.30 -6.55
N MET A 46 -2.66 4.08 -6.03
CA MET A 46 -3.66 3.03 -6.18
C MET A 46 -4.82 3.20 -5.19
N PRO A 47 -6.07 3.35 -5.67
CA PRO A 47 -7.26 3.29 -4.82
C PRO A 47 -7.42 1.93 -4.12
N PRO A 48 -8.04 1.85 -2.93
CA PRO A 48 -8.68 2.89 -2.12
C PRO A 48 -7.81 3.35 -0.92
N VAL A 49 -6.56 2.88 -0.84
CA VAL A 49 -5.68 3.22 0.29
C VAL A 49 -4.96 4.53 -0.05
N MET A 50 -4.34 4.61 -1.23
CA MET A 50 -3.57 5.75 -1.74
C MET A 50 -2.58 6.34 -0.71
N GLY A 51 -1.73 7.26 -1.15
CA GLY A 51 -0.79 7.96 -0.28
C GLY A 51 -1.43 9.13 0.47
N ALA A 52 -0.71 9.65 1.47
CA ALA A 52 -1.10 10.85 2.22
C ALA A 52 -1.42 12.06 1.32
N ALA A 53 -0.79 12.13 0.14
CA ALA A 53 -1.01 13.16 -0.87
C ALA A 53 -2.46 13.22 -1.37
N ALA A 54 -3.19 12.09 -1.41
CA ALA A 54 -4.59 12.07 -1.80
C ALA A 54 -5.47 12.83 -0.81
N PHE A 55 -5.19 12.72 0.49
CA PHE A 55 -5.90 13.46 1.54
C PHE A 55 -5.62 14.95 1.48
N LEU A 56 -4.35 15.31 1.30
CA LEU A 56 -3.96 16.70 1.08
C LEU A 56 -4.69 17.29 -0.13
N MET A 57 -4.78 16.56 -1.25
CA MET A 57 -5.50 17.04 -2.43
C MET A 57 -6.99 17.29 -2.18
N VAL A 58 -7.68 16.43 -1.40
CA VAL A 58 -9.09 16.70 -1.00
C VAL A 58 -9.19 18.01 -0.24
N GLU A 59 -8.28 18.25 0.71
CA GLU A 59 -8.24 19.46 1.53
C GLU A 59 -7.90 20.70 0.69
N PHE A 60 -7.00 20.57 -0.29
CA PHE A 60 -6.56 21.66 -1.18
C PHE A 60 -7.60 22.11 -2.17
N ILE A 61 -8.17 21.16 -2.91
CA ILE A 61 -9.02 21.50 -4.05
C ILE A 61 -10.32 22.13 -3.55
N GLY A 62 -10.80 21.73 -2.37
CA GLY A 62 -12.05 22.23 -1.82
C GLY A 62 -13.22 22.03 -2.80
N GLY A 63 -14.33 22.76 -2.60
CA GLY A 63 -15.42 22.80 -3.59
C GLY A 63 -16.28 21.53 -3.71
N GLY A 64 -16.28 20.65 -2.69
CA GLY A 64 -17.14 19.46 -2.65
C GLY A 64 -16.54 18.21 -3.31
N ILE A 65 -15.29 18.27 -3.78
CA ILE A 65 -14.58 17.09 -4.29
C ILE A 65 -14.30 16.12 -3.15
N THR A 66 -14.72 14.87 -3.32
CA THR A 66 -14.54 13.82 -2.32
C THR A 66 -13.28 13.00 -2.60
N TYR A 67 -12.81 12.26 -1.59
CA TYR A 67 -11.76 11.25 -1.78
C TYR A 67 -12.06 10.29 -2.95
N TRP A 68 -13.34 9.94 -3.14
CA TRP A 68 -13.77 9.05 -4.21
C TRP A 68 -13.59 9.64 -5.60
N ASP A 69 -13.70 10.95 -5.76
CA ASP A 69 -13.51 11.61 -7.05
C ASP A 69 -12.04 11.56 -7.45
N ILE A 70 -11.14 11.82 -6.50
CA ILE A 70 -9.69 11.66 -6.68
C ILE A 70 -9.33 10.20 -6.96
N ALA A 71 -9.90 9.27 -6.20
CA ALA A 71 -9.66 7.84 -6.37
C ALA A 71 -10.10 7.34 -7.76
N LYS A 72 -11.27 7.78 -8.24
CA LYS A 72 -11.75 7.45 -9.59
C LYS A 72 -10.83 8.04 -10.67
N ALA A 73 -10.41 9.28 -10.51
CA ALA A 73 -9.47 9.93 -11.43
C ALA A 73 -8.10 9.21 -11.46
N ALA A 74 -7.63 8.72 -10.32
CA ALA A 74 -6.36 8.01 -10.18
C ALA A 74 -6.42 6.54 -10.67
N ALA A 75 -7.61 5.97 -10.87
CA ALA A 75 -7.75 4.56 -11.24
C ALA A 75 -7.05 4.21 -12.56
N ILE A 76 -7.26 5.01 -13.61
CA ILE A 76 -6.64 4.77 -14.93
C ILE A 76 -5.11 4.89 -14.84
N PRO A 77 -4.53 5.99 -14.31
CA PRO A 77 -3.09 6.09 -14.11
C PRO A 77 -2.50 4.95 -13.29
N ALA A 78 -3.17 4.55 -12.20
CA ALA A 78 -2.71 3.48 -11.33
C ALA A 78 -2.65 2.14 -12.09
N VAL A 79 -3.70 1.78 -12.83
CA VAL A 79 -3.73 0.56 -13.64
C VAL A 79 -2.61 0.57 -14.67
N LEU A 80 -2.42 1.68 -15.40
CA LEU A 80 -1.35 1.79 -16.39
C LEU A 80 0.04 1.67 -15.76
N TYR A 81 0.26 2.28 -14.60
CA TYR A 81 1.52 2.20 -13.86
C TYR A 81 1.87 0.75 -13.49
N PHE A 82 0.93 0.03 -12.87
CA PHE A 82 1.15 -1.36 -12.47
C PHE A 82 1.21 -2.31 -13.67
N ALA A 83 0.45 -2.05 -14.73
CA ALA A 83 0.56 -2.78 -15.98
C ALA A 83 1.94 -2.60 -16.60
N GLY A 84 2.48 -1.37 -16.61
CA GLY A 84 3.83 -1.10 -17.10
C GLY A 84 4.91 -1.84 -16.33
N ILE A 85 4.84 -1.83 -14.99
CA ILE A 85 5.76 -2.61 -14.14
C ILE A 85 5.62 -4.11 -14.42
N TRP A 86 4.38 -4.62 -14.52
CA TRP A 86 4.13 -6.02 -14.80
C TRP A 86 4.71 -6.44 -16.16
N ILE A 87 4.45 -5.67 -17.21
CA ILE A 87 4.97 -5.91 -18.56
C ILE A 87 6.51 -5.92 -18.54
N MET A 88 7.13 -4.92 -17.93
CA MET A 88 8.59 -4.81 -17.84
C MET A 88 9.20 -6.00 -17.08
N THR A 89 8.60 -6.37 -15.94
CA THR A 89 9.06 -7.52 -15.15
C THR A 89 8.88 -8.83 -15.91
N HIS A 90 7.76 -9.00 -16.61
CA HIS A 90 7.47 -10.18 -17.43
C HIS A 90 8.45 -10.33 -18.59
N PHE A 91 8.74 -9.24 -19.31
CA PHE A 91 9.70 -9.28 -20.41
C PHE A 91 11.14 -9.50 -19.92
N GLU A 92 11.52 -8.94 -18.78
CA GLU A 92 12.82 -9.25 -18.18
C GLU A 92 12.90 -10.74 -17.82
N ALA A 93 11.86 -11.31 -17.19
CA ALA A 93 11.79 -12.73 -16.87
C ALA A 93 11.99 -13.61 -18.11
N LYS A 94 11.35 -13.25 -19.23
CA LYS A 94 11.48 -13.94 -20.51
C LYS A 94 12.89 -13.75 -21.11
N ARG A 95 13.47 -12.57 -20.99
CA ARG A 95 14.83 -12.25 -21.47
C ARG A 95 15.90 -13.11 -20.81
N ILE A 96 15.80 -13.31 -19.49
CA ILE A 96 16.73 -14.14 -18.73
C ILE A 96 16.35 -15.63 -18.71
N GLY A 97 15.28 -16.03 -19.42
CA GLY A 97 14.89 -17.43 -19.59
C GLY A 97 14.36 -18.11 -18.33
N LEU A 98 13.73 -17.35 -17.41
CA LEU A 98 13.15 -17.94 -16.20
C LEU A 98 12.07 -18.96 -16.53
N ARG A 99 12.17 -20.16 -15.95
CA ARG A 99 11.13 -21.18 -16.03
C ARG A 99 9.99 -20.84 -15.07
N GLY A 100 8.76 -21.13 -15.49
CA GLY A 100 7.62 -21.17 -14.58
C GLY A 100 7.79 -22.27 -13.52
N LEU A 101 7.12 -22.11 -12.38
CA LEU A 101 7.05 -23.14 -11.34
C LEU A 101 6.32 -24.37 -11.90
N SER A 102 6.84 -25.57 -11.64
CA SER A 102 6.16 -26.83 -11.93
C SER A 102 4.91 -26.97 -11.05
N ARG A 103 3.97 -27.85 -11.42
CA ARG A 103 2.75 -28.08 -10.62
C ARG A 103 3.05 -28.56 -9.19
N GLU A 104 4.19 -29.18 -8.98
CA GLU A 104 4.65 -29.67 -7.66
C GLU A 104 5.27 -28.55 -6.82
N GLU A 105 5.83 -27.52 -7.45
CA GLU A 105 6.37 -26.33 -6.80
C GLU A 105 5.26 -25.30 -6.47
N MET A 106 4.06 -25.46 -7.03
CA MET A 106 2.92 -24.59 -6.75
C MET A 106 2.28 -24.91 -5.39
N PRO A 107 1.96 -23.90 -4.57
CA PRO A 107 1.23 -24.12 -3.33
C PRO A 107 -0.17 -24.69 -3.64
N GLU A 108 -0.61 -25.63 -2.80
CA GLU A 108 -1.93 -26.26 -2.97
C GLU A 108 -3.06 -25.22 -3.05
N THR A 109 -3.80 -25.20 -4.15
CA THR A 109 -4.88 -24.23 -4.39
C THR A 109 -5.93 -24.22 -3.27
N LYS A 110 -6.25 -25.40 -2.72
CA LYS A 110 -7.18 -25.54 -1.58
C LYS A 110 -6.66 -24.83 -0.32
N ARG A 111 -5.36 -24.84 -0.08
CA ARG A 111 -4.74 -24.16 1.07
C ARG A 111 -4.76 -22.64 0.88
N VAL A 112 -4.51 -22.16 -0.34
CA VAL A 112 -4.57 -20.73 -0.68
C VAL A 112 -6.00 -20.19 -0.55
N ILE A 113 -7.00 -20.89 -1.07
CA ILE A 113 -8.42 -20.48 -0.95
C ILE A 113 -8.85 -20.42 0.52
N LYS A 114 -8.39 -21.36 1.36
CA LYS A 114 -8.65 -21.31 2.81
C LYS A 114 -8.06 -20.08 3.49
N GLN A 115 -7.09 -19.37 2.89
CA GLN A 115 -6.49 -18.14 3.43
C GLN A 115 -7.16 -16.86 2.91
N VAL A 116 -8.20 -16.96 2.08
CA VAL A 116 -8.89 -15.78 1.51
C VAL A 116 -9.47 -14.85 2.58
N TYR A 117 -9.74 -15.37 3.78
CA TYR A 117 -10.19 -14.57 4.93
C TYR A 117 -9.18 -13.49 5.36
N LEU A 118 -7.90 -13.61 4.98
CA LEU A 118 -6.90 -12.55 5.20
C LEU A 118 -7.19 -11.28 4.39
N LEU A 119 -8.09 -11.34 3.40
CA LEU A 119 -8.54 -10.18 2.63
C LEU A 119 -9.67 -9.39 3.33
N ILE A 120 -10.25 -9.94 4.42
CA ILE A 120 -11.36 -9.30 5.14
C ILE A 120 -11.07 -7.83 5.50
N PRO A 121 -9.89 -7.46 6.06
CA PRO A 121 -9.64 -6.06 6.44
C PRO A 121 -9.64 -5.10 5.25
N ILE A 122 -9.19 -5.57 4.08
CA ILE A 122 -9.20 -4.78 2.84
C ILE A 122 -10.65 -4.55 2.39
N VAL A 123 -11.46 -5.61 2.41
CA VAL A 123 -12.90 -5.53 2.08
C VAL A 123 -13.62 -4.59 3.05
N VAL A 124 -13.31 -4.65 4.35
CA VAL A 124 -13.87 -3.76 5.37
C VAL A 124 -13.53 -2.30 5.08
N VAL A 125 -12.27 -1.96 4.78
CA VAL A 125 -11.90 -0.58 4.37
C VAL A 125 -12.73 -0.12 3.18
N ILE A 126 -12.78 -0.93 2.12
CA ILE A 126 -13.49 -0.59 0.88
C ILE A 126 -14.95 -0.28 1.19
N LEU A 127 -15.65 -1.19 1.88
CA LEU A 127 -17.06 -1.04 2.20
C LEU A 127 -17.33 0.18 3.10
N LEU A 128 -16.48 0.42 4.09
CA LEU A 128 -16.62 1.58 4.99
C LEU A 128 -16.40 2.90 4.24
N LEU A 129 -15.41 2.96 3.35
CA LEU A 129 -15.21 4.12 2.48
C LEU A 129 -16.39 4.32 1.51
N MET A 130 -16.95 3.23 0.95
CA MET A 130 -18.12 3.29 0.07
C MET A 130 -19.38 3.76 0.80
N SER A 131 -19.50 3.48 2.11
CA SER A 131 -20.62 3.95 2.93
C SER A 131 -20.59 5.45 3.24
N GLY A 132 -19.60 6.20 2.74
CA GLY A 132 -19.43 7.63 3.00
C GLY A 132 -18.87 7.95 4.38
N MET A 133 -18.36 6.95 5.10
CA MET A 133 -17.70 7.15 6.39
C MET A 133 -16.40 7.94 6.20
N SER A 134 -16.02 8.75 7.20
CA SER A 134 -14.73 9.43 7.16
C SER A 134 -13.59 8.42 7.12
N VAL A 135 -12.54 8.75 6.38
CA VAL A 135 -11.44 7.82 6.11
C VAL A 135 -10.72 7.38 7.40
N THR A 136 -10.58 8.29 8.37
CA THR A 136 -10.02 7.97 9.69
C THR A 136 -10.82 6.90 10.43
N LYS A 137 -12.16 6.97 10.38
CA LYS A 137 -13.03 5.96 11.01
C LYS A 137 -12.97 4.63 10.25
N ALA A 138 -12.96 4.67 8.92
CA ALA A 138 -12.81 3.49 8.10
C ALA A 138 -11.48 2.76 8.36
N ALA A 139 -10.38 3.50 8.49
CA ALA A 139 -9.06 2.97 8.84
C ALA A 139 -9.06 2.33 10.24
N LEU A 140 -9.67 2.98 11.24
CA LEU A 140 -9.76 2.45 12.60
C LEU A 140 -10.48 1.08 12.62
N TRP A 141 -11.66 0.99 12.03
CA TRP A 141 -12.44 -0.24 11.98
C TRP A 141 -11.74 -1.34 11.17
N SER A 142 -10.99 -0.97 10.13
CA SER A 142 -10.15 -1.92 9.41
C SER A 142 -9.02 -2.49 10.27
N ILE A 143 -8.31 -1.66 11.03
CA ILE A 143 -7.27 -2.11 11.95
C ILE A 143 -7.85 -3.09 12.98
N VAL A 144 -9.02 -2.77 13.55
CA VAL A 144 -9.74 -3.68 14.47
C VAL A 144 -10.07 -5.00 13.79
N SER A 145 -10.55 -4.97 12.55
CA SER A 145 -10.85 -6.18 11.78
C SER A 145 -9.60 -7.02 11.48
N ALA A 146 -8.46 -6.38 11.20
CA ALA A 146 -7.19 -7.05 10.96
C ALA A 146 -6.68 -7.77 12.22
N ILE A 147 -6.79 -7.12 13.38
CA ILE A 147 -6.45 -7.72 14.68
C ILE A 147 -7.37 -8.92 14.94
N ALA A 148 -8.68 -8.76 14.77
CA ALA A 148 -9.65 -9.83 14.97
C ALA A 148 -9.35 -11.05 14.09
N VAL A 149 -9.15 -10.84 12.78
CA VAL A 149 -8.78 -11.89 11.83
C VAL A 149 -7.45 -12.56 12.21
N GLY A 150 -6.46 -11.77 12.62
CA GLY A 150 -5.15 -12.27 13.08
C GLY A 150 -5.25 -13.17 14.31
N MET A 151 -6.17 -12.89 15.24
CA MET A 151 -6.40 -13.70 16.45
C MET A 151 -7.02 -15.08 16.15
N PHE A 152 -7.86 -15.18 15.12
CA PHE A 152 -8.48 -16.45 14.72
C PHE A 152 -7.52 -17.41 14.02
N ASN A 153 -6.45 -16.90 13.40
CA ASN A 153 -5.43 -17.73 12.77
C ASN A 153 -4.36 -18.17 13.79
N LYS A 154 -4.34 -19.48 14.10
CA LYS A 154 -3.38 -20.09 15.05
C LYS A 154 -1.91 -19.77 14.74
N ASN A 155 -1.57 -19.50 13.47
CA ASN A 155 -0.20 -19.21 13.05
C ASN A 155 0.20 -17.72 13.15
N THR A 156 -0.76 -16.81 13.34
CA THR A 156 -0.52 -15.35 13.38
C THR A 156 -1.09 -14.69 14.64
N ARG A 157 -1.39 -15.49 15.69
CA ARG A 157 -1.84 -14.94 16.97
C ARG A 157 -0.79 -14.00 17.54
N MET A 158 -1.13 -12.73 17.64
CA MET A 158 -0.26 -11.75 18.27
C MET A 158 -0.34 -11.93 19.79
N GLY A 159 0.79 -12.27 20.41
CA GLY A 159 0.93 -12.21 21.86
C GLY A 159 0.97 -10.75 22.37
N PRO A 160 0.84 -10.51 23.68
CA PRO A 160 0.83 -9.16 24.26
C PRO A 160 2.08 -8.35 23.89
N LYS A 161 3.25 -9.00 23.91
CA LYS A 161 4.53 -8.35 23.54
C LYS A 161 4.55 -7.87 22.09
N LEU A 162 4.14 -8.72 21.16
CA LEU A 162 4.11 -8.41 19.73
C LEU A 162 3.08 -7.31 19.40
N PHE A 163 1.98 -7.25 20.17
CA PHE A 163 0.99 -6.19 20.04
C PHE A 163 1.57 -4.82 20.41
N PHE A 164 2.29 -4.71 21.54
CA PHE A 164 2.95 -3.46 21.92
C PHE A 164 4.09 -3.07 20.96
N GLU A 165 4.85 -4.03 20.46
CA GLU A 165 5.87 -3.79 19.42
C GLU A 165 5.24 -3.26 18.13
N ALA A 166 4.13 -3.85 17.67
CA ALA A 166 3.42 -3.39 16.47
C ALA A 166 2.86 -1.96 16.64
N LEU A 167 2.37 -1.60 17.83
CA LEU A 167 1.96 -0.22 18.13
C LEU A 167 3.15 0.74 18.08
N ALA A 168 4.30 0.36 18.63
CA ALA A 168 5.51 1.18 18.61
C ALA A 168 6.03 1.39 17.18
N ASP A 169 6.02 0.35 16.34
CA ASP A 169 6.42 0.45 14.93
C ASP A 169 5.43 1.27 14.10
N GLY A 170 4.13 1.14 14.38
CA GLY A 170 3.10 2.01 13.81
C GLY A 170 3.35 3.49 14.15
N ALA A 171 3.65 3.80 15.41
CA ALA A 171 3.97 5.16 15.85
C ALA A 171 5.24 5.70 15.17
N ARG A 172 6.31 4.90 15.07
CA ARG A 172 7.53 5.28 14.36
C ARG A 172 7.29 5.59 12.89
N THR A 173 6.49 4.78 12.22
CA THR A 173 6.14 5.01 10.81
C THR A 173 5.29 6.27 10.65
N ALA A 174 4.40 6.55 11.61
CA ALA A 174 3.59 7.77 11.62
C ALA A 174 4.43 9.04 11.78
N LEU A 175 5.57 9.01 12.47
CA LEU A 175 6.46 10.18 12.60
C LEU A 175 6.95 10.70 11.24
N GLY A 176 7.32 9.79 10.33
CA GLY A 176 7.75 10.17 8.98
C GLY A 176 6.63 10.85 8.19
N VAL A 177 5.41 10.34 8.30
CA VAL A 177 4.22 10.95 7.67
C VAL A 177 3.91 12.31 8.32
N ALA A 178 3.96 12.40 9.64
CA ALA A 178 3.68 13.64 10.38
C ALA A 178 4.67 14.76 10.06
N ALA A 179 5.97 14.45 9.94
CA ALA A 179 6.97 15.43 9.53
C ALA A 179 6.74 15.93 8.09
N ALA A 180 6.40 15.01 7.18
CA ALA A 180 6.10 15.36 5.79
C ALA A 180 4.84 16.22 5.66
N THR A 181 3.75 15.87 6.37
CA THR A 181 2.51 16.66 6.36
C THR A 181 2.67 18.00 7.06
N ALA A 182 3.48 18.09 8.13
CA ALA A 182 3.81 19.37 8.76
C ALA A 182 4.59 20.29 7.82
N ALA A 183 5.61 19.77 7.13
CA ALA A 183 6.37 20.54 6.14
C ALA A 183 5.49 21.00 4.96
N ALA A 184 4.69 20.08 4.41
CA ALA A 184 3.74 20.40 3.34
C ALA A 184 2.72 21.46 3.81
N GLY A 185 2.16 21.31 5.02
CA GLY A 185 1.22 22.23 5.61
C GLY A 185 1.80 23.63 5.85
N MET A 186 3.07 23.74 6.24
CA MET A 186 3.75 25.04 6.34
C MET A 186 3.91 25.72 4.98
N ILE A 187 4.39 24.99 3.97
CA ILE A 187 4.55 25.52 2.60
C ILE A 187 3.20 26.00 2.09
N VAL A 188 2.18 25.17 2.28
CA VAL A 188 0.80 25.46 1.92
C VAL A 188 0.28 26.70 2.63
N GLY A 189 0.48 26.79 3.95
CA GLY A 189 0.02 27.93 4.73
C GLY A 189 0.63 29.22 4.19
N VAL A 190 1.93 29.20 3.88
CA VAL A 190 2.63 30.32 3.24
C VAL A 190 2.05 30.62 1.86
N VAL A 191 1.86 29.63 1.00
CA VAL A 191 1.31 29.81 -0.36
C VAL A 191 -0.10 30.38 -0.34
N THR A 192 -0.95 29.92 0.59
CA THR A 192 -2.32 30.40 0.77
C THR A 192 -2.33 31.85 1.27
N VAL A 193 -1.52 32.18 2.28
CA VAL A 193 -1.45 33.55 2.84
C VAL A 193 -0.82 34.54 1.86
N THR A 194 0.17 34.10 1.07
CA THR A 194 0.83 34.94 0.06
C THR A 194 0.03 35.08 -1.23
N GLY A 195 -1.03 34.29 -1.42
CA GLY A 195 -1.88 34.33 -2.62
C GLY A 195 -1.23 33.78 -3.89
N VAL A 196 -0.04 33.16 -3.78
CA VAL A 196 0.71 32.62 -4.92
C VAL A 196 0.03 31.37 -5.50
N GLY A 197 -0.80 30.67 -4.72
CA GLY A 197 -1.49 29.45 -5.13
C GLY A 197 -2.90 29.61 -5.72
N LEU A 198 -3.46 30.83 -5.76
CA LEU A 198 -4.82 31.11 -6.27
C LEU A 198 -4.83 31.65 -7.72
N LYS A 199 -3.91 31.17 -8.58
CA LYS A 199 -3.94 31.41 -10.03
C LYS A 199 -3.88 30.12 -10.80
#